data_AF-A0A842L4B4-F1
#
_entry.id   AF-A0A842L4B4-F1
#
_cell.length_a   1.000
_cell.length_b   1.000
_cell.length_c   1.000
_cell.angle_alpha   90.00
_cell.angle_beta   90.00
_cell.angle_gamma   90.00
#
_symmetry.space_group_name_H-M   'P 1'
#
loop_
_entity.id
_entity.type
_entity.pdbx_description
1 polymer ?
#
loop_
_entity_poly.entity_id
_entity_poly.type
_entity_poly.pdbx_seq_one_letter_code
_entity_poly.pdbx_strand_id
1 'polypeptide(L)' 'MGKLDDVLELIKEGVRTSKEIAERLEMSVEEVEGIIKILESLGYVEKIEIGESCGSCPLKKICPGSCIVFKGNIYQMKK' A
#
# COMPACT_ATOMS: atom_id res chain seq x y z
N MET A 1 15.93 0.96 16.60
CA MET A 1 15.79 1.51 15.24
C MET A 1 15.01 2.80 15.30
N GLY A 2 15.02 3.61 14.23
CA GLY A 2 14.14 4.76 14.09
C GLY A 2 12.85 4.39 13.34
N LYS A 3 11.79 5.19 13.51
CA LYS A 3 10.46 4.94 12.89
C LYS A 3 10.50 4.76 11.36
N LEU A 4 11.45 5.39 10.67
CA LEU A 4 11.68 5.22 9.23
C LEU A 4 12.13 3.80 8.88
N ASP A 5 13.05 3.25 9.66
CA ASP A 5 13.56 1.89 9.48
C ASP A 5 12.44 0.88 9.74
N ASP A 6 11.68 1.07 10.82
CA ASP A 6 10.60 0.17 11.22
C ASP A 6 9.50 0.09 10.15
N VAL A 7 9.09 1.24 9.58
CA VAL A 7 8.12 1.27 8.46
C VAL A 7 8.68 0.58 7.21
N LEU A 8 9.96 0.82 6.90
CA LEU A 8 10.60 0.22 5.74
C LEU A 8 10.73 -1.30 5.88
N GLU A 9 11.05 -1.80 7.08
CA GLU A 9 11.11 -3.24 7.38
C GLU A 9 9.76 -3.92 7.19
N LEU A 10 8.67 -3.33 7.70
CA LEU A 10 7.33 -3.88 7.49
C LEU A 10 6.95 -3.95 6.00
N ILE A 11 7.32 -2.95 5.20
CA ILE A 11 7.09 -2.98 3.75
C ILE A 11 7.93 -4.09 3.08
N LYS A 12 9.17 -4.31 3.53
CA LYS A 12 10.02 -5.43 3.06
C LYS A 12 9.42 -6.79 3.43
N GLU A 13 8.84 -6.92 4.62
CA GLU A 13 8.14 -8.12 5.08
C GLU A 13 6.80 -8.37 4.37
N GLY A 14 6.36 -7.42 3.53
CA GLY A 14 5.20 -7.57 2.68
C GLY A 14 3.94 -6.89 3.21
N VAL A 15 4.04 -6.07 4.25
CA VAL A 15 2.93 -5.20 4.69
C VAL A 15 2.74 -4.10 3.65
N ARG A 16 1.53 -4.04 3.08
CA ARG A 16 1.28 -3.23 1.88
C ARG A 16 0.51 -1.94 2.15
N THR A 17 -0.15 -1.78 3.30
CA THR A 17 -1.07 -0.65 3.52
C THR A 17 -0.66 0.21 4.71
N SER A 18 -0.87 1.53 4.61
CA SER A 18 -0.58 2.47 5.71
C SER A 18 -1.38 2.15 6.98
N LYS A 19 -2.61 1.65 6.82
CA LYS A 19 -3.45 1.23 7.95
C LYS A 19 -2.84 0.04 8.71
N GLU A 20 -2.39 -1.00 8.01
CA GLU A 20 -1.79 -2.17 8.64
C GLU A 20 -0.44 -1.83 9.30
N ILE A 21 0.36 -0.97 8.66
CA ILE A 21 1.61 -0.47 9.24
C ILE A 21 1.33 0.33 10.53
N ALA A 22 0.33 1.21 10.51
CA ALA A 22 -0.08 2.00 11.66
C ALA A 22 -0.56 1.13 12.83
N GLU A 23 -1.34 0.09 12.54
CA GLU A 23 -1.80 -0.89 13.55
C GLU A 23 -0.62 -1.65 14.17
N ARG A 24 0.37 -2.08 13.37
CA ARG A 24 1.54 -2.83 13.86
C ARG A 24 2.53 -1.99 14.66
N LEU A 25 2.66 -0.70 14.33
CA LEU A 25 3.60 0.21 14.98
C LEU A 25 2.95 1.07 16.07
N GLU A 26 1.65 0.89 16.34
CA GLU A 26 0.86 1.70 17.27
C GLU A 26 0.97 3.22 16.96
N MET A 27 0.93 3.54 15.67
CA MET A 27 1.09 4.89 15.13
C MET A 27 -0.22 5.38 14.50
N SER A 28 -0.33 6.69 14.24
CA SER A 28 -1.43 7.21 13.42
C SER A 28 -1.17 6.91 11.94
N VAL A 29 -2.25 6.71 11.18
CA VAL A 29 -2.16 6.54 9.71
C VAL A 29 -1.48 7.75 9.06
N GLU A 30 -1.77 8.95 9.55
CA GLU A 30 -1.17 10.20 9.06
C GLU A 30 0.35 10.24 9.24
N GLU A 31 0.84 9.77 10.39
CA GLU A 31 2.27 9.70 10.68
C GLU A 31 2.97 8.69 9.76
N VAL A 32 2.37 7.52 9.59
CA VAL A 32 2.85 6.49 8.65
C VAL A 32 2.87 7.01 7.22
N GLU A 33 1.81 7.69 6.76
CA GLU A 33 1.79 8.29 5.42
C GLU A 33 2.87 9.36 5.24
N GLY A 34 3.15 10.14 6.29
CA GLY A 34 4.27 11.08 6.30
C GLY A 34 5.62 10.39 6.10
N ILE A 35 5.86 9.29 6.83
CA ILE A 35 7.09 8.49 6.71
C ILE A 35 7.19 7.85 5.31
N ILE A 36 6.11 7.29 4.79
CA ILE A 36 6.10 6.66 3.48
C ILE A 36 6.42 7.68 2.38
N LYS A 37 5.90 8.91 2.45
CA LYS A 37 6.25 9.98 1.49
C LYS A 37 7.75 10.30 1.50
N ILE A 38 8.39 10.27 2.67
CA ILE A 38 9.84 10.45 2.78
C ILE A 38 10.56 9.28 2.10
N LEU A 39 10.18 8.03 2.41
CA LEU A 39 10.76 6.83 1.80
C LEU A 39 10.58 6.78 0.28
N GLU A 40 9.43 7.22 -0.22
CA GLU A 40 9.12 7.34 -1.65
C GLU A 40 10.00 8.38 -2.32
N SER A 41 10.17 9.56 -1.70
CA SER A 41 11.04 10.64 -2.19
C SER A 41 12.52 10.22 -2.23
N LEU A 42 12.93 9.37 -1.28
CA LEU A 42 14.27 8.76 -1.25
C LEU A 42 14.41 7.58 -2.22
N GLY A 43 13.31 7.11 -2.82
CA GLY A 43 13.31 6.03 -3.80
C GLY A 43 13.37 4.62 -3.21
N TYR A 44 13.13 4.44 -1.91
CA TYR A 44 13.09 3.12 -1.28
C TYR A 44 11.81 2.35 -1.58
N VAL A 45 10.69 3.07 -1.67
CA VAL A 45 9.36 2.50 -1.90
C VAL A 45 8.65 3.24 -3.02
N GLU A 46 7.64 2.59 -3.59
CA GLU A 46 6.74 3.19 -4.58
C GLU A 46 5.28 2.97 -4.16
N LYS A 47 4.44 3.97 -4.46
CA LYS A 47 2.99 3.87 -4.29
C LYS A 47 2.35 3.25 -5.53
N ILE A 48 1.55 2.21 -5.34
CA ILE A 48 0.70 1.62 -6.38
C ILE A 48 -0.76 1.86 -6.01
N GLU A 49 -1.48 2.54 -6.88
CA GLU A 49 -2.92 2.71 -6.76
C GLU A 49 -3.61 1.48 -7.36
N ILE A 50 -4.28 0.70 -6.52
CA ILE A 50 -5.13 -0.39 -7.00
C ILE A 50 -6.52 0.19 -7.30
N GLY A 51 -6.80 0.31 -8.59
CA GLY A 51 -8.06 0.81 -9.13
C GLY A 51 -9.04 -0.29 -9.57
N GLU A 52 -10.23 0.14 -10.03
CA GLU A 52 -11.36 -0.72 -10.40
C GLU A 52 -10.98 -1.77 -11.47
N SER A 53 -10.72 -2.99 -11.01
CA SER A 53 -10.37 -4.12 -11.89
C SER A 53 -11.49 -4.47 -12.88
N CYS A 54 -12.75 -4.12 -12.58
CA CYS A 54 -13.90 -4.46 -13.43
C CYS A 54 -14.02 -3.60 -14.70
N GLY A 55 -13.42 -2.41 -14.74
CA GLY A 55 -13.49 -1.50 -15.89
C GLY A 55 -12.77 -2.05 -17.12
N SER A 56 -11.62 -2.68 -16.91
CA SER A 56 -10.70 -3.23 -17.91
C SER A 56 -10.67 -4.77 -17.97
N CYS A 57 -11.46 -5.47 -17.14
CA CYS A 57 -11.47 -6.93 -17.10
C CYS A 57 -12.05 -7.54 -18.40
N PRO A 58 -11.30 -8.39 -19.13
CA PRO A 58 -11.80 -9.10 -20.32
C PRO A 58 -13.06 -9.95 -20.04
N LEU A 59 -13.26 -10.37 -18.78
CA LEU A 59 -14.39 -11.17 -18.33
C LEU A 59 -15.59 -10.33 -17.86
N LYS A 60 -15.56 -9.00 -18.03
CA LYS A 60 -16.64 -8.07 -17.61
C LYS A 60 -18.04 -8.42 -18.14
N LYS A 61 -18.12 -9.07 -19.31
CA LYS A 61 -19.41 -9.49 -19.90
C LYS A 61 -20.07 -10.68 -19.19
N ILE A 62 -19.30 -11.45 -18.42
CA ILE A 62 -19.73 -12.72 -17.80
C ILE A 62 -19.63 -12.64 -16.27
N CYS A 63 -18.73 -11.80 -15.74
CA CYS A 63 -18.60 -11.57 -14.31
C CYS A 63 -19.66 -10.57 -13.82
N PRO A 64 -20.53 -10.94 -12.86
CA PRO A 64 -21.56 -10.04 -12.31
C PRO A 64 -20.99 -8.90 -11.43
N GLY A 65 -19.67 -8.67 -11.44
CA GLY A 65 -19.02 -7.63 -10.65
C GLY A 65 -18.89 -7.95 -9.15
N SER A 66 -19.10 -9.20 -8.74
CA SER A 66 -19.06 -9.64 -7.33
C SER A 66 -17.65 -9.82 -6.74
N CYS A 67 -16.59 -9.56 -7.51
CA CYS A 67 -15.23 -9.63 -7.00
C CYS A 67 -15.00 -8.50 -5.99
N ILE A 68 -14.54 -8.83 -4.78
CA ILE A 68 -14.10 -7.85 -3.79
C ILE A 68 -12.82 -7.21 -4.32
N VAL A 69 -12.94 -6.07 -4.98
CA VAL A 69 -11.79 -5.30 -5.46
C VAL A 69 -11.36 -4.38 -4.33
N PHE A 70 -10.17 -4.58 -3.77
CA PHE A 70 -9.58 -3.61 -2.86
C PHE A 70 -9.30 -2.33 -3.66
N LYS A 71 -9.99 -1.24 -3.32
CA LYS A 71 -9.72 0.09 -3.86
C LYS A 71 -8.89 0.84 -2.83
N GLY A 72 -7.64 1.10 -3.15
CA GLY A 72 -6.74 1.75 -2.21
C GLY A 72 -5.30 1.82 -2.68
N ASN A 73 -4.49 2.48 -1.86
CA ASN A 73 -3.07 2.61 -2.09
C ASN A 73 -2.36 1.44 -1.42
N ILE A 74 -1.46 0.81 -2.15
CA ILE A 74 -0.48 -0.11 -1.57
C ILE A 74 0.93 0.43 -1.79
N TYR A 75 1.85 0.01 -0.93
CA TYR A 75 3.25 0.40 -0.97
C TYR A 75 4.11 -0.85 -1.14
N GLN A 76 5.19 -0.72 -1.93
CA GLN A 76 6.13 -1.80 -2.14
C GLN A 76 7.55 -1.28 -2.32
N MET A 77 8.53 -2.16 -2.16
CA MET A 77 9.93 -1.84 -2.46
C MET A 77 10.08 -1.47 -3.93
N LYS A 78 10.76 -0.35 -4.19
CA LYS A 78 11.12 0.04 -5.55
C LYS A 78 12.13 -0.95 -6.11
N LYS A 79 11.90 -1.42 -7.34
CA LYS A 79 12.80 -2.33 -8.06
C LYS A 79 14.04 -1.63 -8.61
#